data_AF-A0A538FJE6-F1
#
_entry.id   AF-A0A538FJE6-F1
#
_cell.length_a   1.000
_cell.length_b   1.000
_cell.length_c   1.000
_cell.angle_alpha   90.00
_cell.angle_beta   90.00
_cell.angle_gamma   90.00
#
_symmetry.space_group_name_H-M   'P 1'
#
loop_
_entity.id
_entity.type
_entity.pdbx_description
1 polymer ?
#
loop_
_entity_poly.entity_id
_entity_poly.type
_entity_poly.pdbx_seq_one_letter_code
_entity_poly.pdbx_strand_id
1 'polypeptide(L)'
;MVQEMGHMHTSADHGAGSYGALRAARAGVNLFVVYSGSGASCSGGPAGWQPLNGGQPVTGPVVFSPAVSHDTFDPSTDTPRAEMLQECDSTGARWYRGELHAVEGNGTSHTVNALAMDSYVRGVVPRESPASWGQLPSASNPLGMNALRAQAVAVRSYAAAHSSFSWAQICDTTACQVYGGRAVQDAGGSQDLEGAGIYATTSDQATGQTAGQVRMLNGAVASTEYSASTGGYTAGGAFPAVPDDGDATSSNPYHTWRAAVPVSQIEGTYPQIGTLQSVNVSSRNGLGDLGGRVLTVVVQGSNGSASITGPGFAAAFGLRSDWFAVTNNPTGGISGYWVGASDGGVFSFGSAAFYGSTGAMKLNRPIVGMTATPTGHGYWLVASDGGIFAFGDARFFGSTGAMTLNKPVVAMATTPGGNGYWLVASDGGIFAFGDARFFGSTGAMTLNKPVVGMAPTPDGNGYWLVASDGGIFAFGNAGFAGSTGCCPLNQPIVAMMATPAGRGYWLLAGDGGLFSFGDAGFFGSLPGANVRAVVAGGHATRTGGGYLMVTKGGVVYSFGDAPQLGSVPDQVAGYGGTALGIDVVPNGS
;
A
#
# COMPACT_ATOMS: atom_id res chain seq x y z
N MET A 1 -29.57 31.33 13.00
CA MET A 1 -29.99 30.59 14.21
C MET A 1 -31.38 31.03 14.60
N VAL A 2 -32.16 30.13 15.17
CA VAL A 2 -33.52 30.35 15.69
C VAL A 2 -33.72 29.58 17.00
N GLN A 3 -34.82 29.82 17.69
CA GLN A 3 -35.28 29.02 18.83
C GLN A 3 -36.81 28.82 18.71
N GLU A 4 -37.27 27.56 18.75
CA GLU A 4 -38.68 27.24 18.47
C GLU A 4 -39.61 27.62 19.62
N MET A 5 -39.15 27.40 20.86
CA MET A 5 -39.84 27.79 22.09
C MET A 5 -39.00 28.85 22.82
N GLY A 6 -39.55 30.06 22.89
CA GLY A 6 -38.91 31.21 23.53
C GLY A 6 -38.27 32.17 22.52
N HIS A 7 -37.32 32.95 23.00
CA HIS A 7 -36.57 33.94 22.22
C HIS A 7 -35.13 33.98 22.67
N MET A 8 -34.21 34.04 21.71
CA MET A 8 -32.77 34.08 21.95
C MET A 8 -32.26 35.50 22.21
N HIS A 9 -31.13 35.55 22.91
CA HIS A 9 -30.39 36.77 23.22
C HIS A 9 -29.04 36.77 22.47
N THR A 10 -28.42 37.93 22.35
CA THR A 10 -27.09 38.04 21.76
C THR A 10 -26.17 39.00 22.52
N SER A 11 -24.86 38.76 22.47
CA SER A 11 -23.89 39.72 23.03
C SER A 11 -23.81 41.03 22.23
N ALA A 12 -24.29 41.05 20.98
CA ALA A 12 -24.18 42.21 20.09
C ALA A 12 -24.95 43.45 20.57
N ASP A 13 -26.01 43.26 21.35
CA ASP A 13 -26.82 44.31 21.96
C ASP A 13 -26.74 44.27 23.50
N HIS A 14 -25.70 43.61 24.03
CA HIS A 14 -25.53 43.36 25.46
C HIS A 14 -26.69 42.58 26.10
N GLY A 15 -27.40 41.75 25.32
CA GLY A 15 -28.52 40.95 25.79
C GLY A 15 -29.81 41.74 26.05
N ALA A 16 -29.91 42.98 25.55
CA ALA A 16 -31.05 43.85 25.79
C ALA A 16 -32.33 43.40 25.07
N GLY A 17 -32.17 42.82 23.88
CA GLY A 17 -33.26 42.36 23.03
C GLY A 17 -33.57 40.88 23.19
N SER A 18 -34.71 40.49 22.63
CA SER A 18 -35.23 39.12 22.63
C SER A 18 -35.74 38.81 21.22
N TYR A 19 -35.18 37.77 20.58
CA TYR A 19 -35.29 37.57 19.13
C TYR A 19 -35.77 36.17 18.76
N GLY A 20 -36.62 36.05 17.73
CA GLY A 20 -37.00 34.74 17.18
C GLY A 20 -35.95 34.13 16.24
N ALA A 21 -35.21 35.00 15.53
CA ALA A 21 -34.13 34.60 14.63
C ALA A 21 -32.98 35.61 14.67
N LEU A 22 -31.75 35.08 14.68
CA LEU A 22 -30.51 35.85 14.64
C LEU A 22 -29.52 35.30 13.62
N ARG A 23 -28.71 36.20 13.06
CA ARG A 23 -27.66 35.93 12.09
C ARG A 23 -26.49 36.86 12.34
N ALA A 24 -25.26 36.33 12.33
CA ALA A 24 -24.04 37.13 12.21
C ALA A 24 -23.45 36.96 10.80
N ALA A 25 -22.95 38.06 10.24
CA ALA A 25 -22.19 38.06 9.00
C ALA A 25 -20.82 38.71 9.23
N ARG A 26 -19.74 38.05 8.80
CA ARG A 26 -18.38 38.58 8.92
C ARG A 26 -18.24 39.88 8.11
N ALA A 27 -17.76 40.93 8.78
CA ALA A 27 -17.53 42.25 8.21
C ALA A 27 -16.03 42.61 8.14
N GLY A 28 -15.17 41.86 8.84
CA GLY A 28 -13.73 42.06 8.86
C GLY A 28 -13.04 41.06 9.79
N VAL A 29 -11.75 41.30 10.05
CA VAL A 29 -10.99 40.52 11.05
C VAL A 29 -11.63 40.73 12.42
N ASN A 30 -12.09 39.66 13.05
CA ASN A 30 -12.84 39.70 14.32
C ASN A 30 -14.05 40.66 14.37
N LEU A 31 -14.67 41.00 13.23
CA LEU A 31 -15.80 41.93 13.16
C LEU A 31 -17.02 41.29 12.49
N PHE A 32 -18.20 41.52 13.06
CA PHE A 32 -19.47 40.95 12.60
C PHE A 32 -20.58 42.00 12.56
N VAL A 33 -21.41 41.99 11.51
CA VAL A 33 -22.71 42.67 11.53
C VAL A 33 -23.78 41.65 11.90
N VAL A 34 -24.61 41.98 12.88
CA VAL A 34 -25.65 41.09 13.42
C VAL A 34 -27.01 41.56 12.95
N TYR A 35 -27.87 40.61 12.60
CA TYR A 35 -29.21 40.86 12.08
C TYR A 35 -30.23 40.08 12.91
N SER A 36 -31.39 40.68 13.13
CA SER A 36 -32.59 39.99 13.60
C SER A 36 -33.54 39.75 12.43
N GLY A 37 -34.27 38.64 12.48
CA GLY A 37 -35.26 38.27 11.48
C GLY A 37 -36.57 37.83 12.11
N SER A 38 -37.56 37.58 11.25
CA SER A 38 -38.82 36.94 11.61
C SER A 38 -38.76 35.42 11.36
N GLY A 39 -39.49 34.67 12.16
CA GLY A 39 -39.55 33.20 12.11
C GLY A 39 -38.88 32.55 13.33
N ALA A 40 -39.48 31.47 13.83
CA ALA A 40 -39.01 30.71 14.99
C ALA A 40 -38.52 29.28 14.63
N SER A 41 -38.52 28.92 13.34
CA SER A 41 -38.03 27.62 12.87
C SER A 41 -37.34 27.74 11.51
N CYS A 42 -36.55 26.73 11.15
CA CYS A 42 -35.91 26.66 9.83
C CYS A 42 -36.88 26.33 8.68
N SER A 43 -38.13 25.89 8.97
CA SER A 43 -39.12 25.56 7.95
C SER A 43 -39.62 26.82 7.24
N GLY A 44 -39.27 26.98 5.96
CA GLY A 44 -39.52 28.21 5.17
C GLY A 44 -38.45 29.29 5.30
N GLY A 45 -37.48 29.13 6.20
CA GLY A 45 -36.33 30.01 6.42
C GLY A 45 -36.67 31.34 7.12
N PRO A 46 -35.83 31.83 8.06
CA PRO A 46 -36.01 33.16 8.62
C PRO A 46 -35.91 34.26 7.56
N ALA A 47 -36.80 35.26 7.63
CA ALA A 47 -36.90 36.33 6.64
C ALA A 47 -36.86 37.72 7.29
N GLY A 48 -36.89 38.77 6.46
CA GLY A 48 -37.02 40.14 6.96
C GLY A 48 -35.83 40.64 7.78
N TRP A 49 -34.62 40.20 7.45
CA TRP A 49 -33.40 40.55 8.19
C TRP A 49 -33.19 42.07 8.32
N GLN A 50 -33.18 42.56 9.55
CA GLN A 50 -32.86 43.94 9.89
C GLN A 50 -31.55 43.99 10.69
N PRO A 51 -30.62 44.90 10.37
CA PRO A 51 -29.38 45.02 11.12
C PRO A 51 -29.65 45.54 12.54
N LEU A 52 -29.05 44.89 13.53
CA LEU A 52 -28.97 45.43 14.89
C LEU A 52 -27.99 46.60 14.92
N ASN A 53 -28.16 47.50 15.90
CA ASN A 53 -27.27 48.65 16.12
C ASN A 53 -26.99 49.49 14.85
N GLY A 54 -27.98 49.64 13.96
CA GLY A 54 -27.83 50.39 12.72
C GLY A 54 -26.81 49.79 11.73
N GLY A 55 -26.46 48.51 11.87
CA GLY A 55 -25.51 47.81 11.00
C GLY A 55 -24.04 48.05 11.33
N GLN A 56 -23.75 48.66 12.48
CA GLN A 56 -22.38 48.83 12.94
C GLN A 56 -21.77 47.47 13.31
N PRO A 57 -20.56 47.14 12.80
CA PRO A 57 -19.89 45.91 13.17
C PRO A 57 -19.56 45.85 14.67
N VAL A 58 -19.77 44.69 15.28
CA VAL A 58 -19.37 44.37 16.65
C VAL A 58 -18.16 43.45 16.64
N THR A 59 -17.34 43.52 17.70
CA THR A 59 -16.19 42.63 17.87
C THR A 59 -16.65 41.23 18.27
N GLY A 60 -16.10 40.19 17.64
CA GLY A 60 -16.36 38.80 17.99
C GLY A 60 -15.64 38.34 19.27
N PRO A 61 -16.01 37.19 19.86
CA PRO A 61 -17.12 36.32 19.48
C PRO A 61 -18.49 36.99 19.64
N VAL A 62 -19.37 36.83 18.64
CA VAL A 62 -20.79 37.15 18.82
C VAL A 62 -21.46 35.93 19.43
N VAL A 63 -21.97 36.08 20.64
CA VAL A 63 -22.63 35.01 21.39
C VAL A 63 -24.11 35.05 21.10
N PHE A 64 -24.69 33.87 20.90
CA PHE A 64 -26.12 33.62 20.82
C PHE A 64 -26.49 32.67 21.96
N SER A 65 -27.39 33.12 22.83
CA SER A 65 -27.80 32.39 24.03
C SER A 65 -29.30 32.07 23.97
N PRO A 66 -29.73 30.88 24.41
CA PRO A 66 -31.14 30.51 24.46
C PRO A 66 -31.90 31.34 25.52
N ALA A 67 -33.22 31.44 25.38
CA ALA A 67 -34.10 32.08 26.37
C ALA A 67 -33.92 31.56 27.80
N VAL A 68 -33.70 30.25 27.91
CA VAL A 68 -33.47 29.54 29.18
C VAL A 68 -32.14 28.81 29.05
N SER A 69 -31.25 29.07 29.99
CA SER A 69 -29.97 28.35 30.03
C SER A 69 -30.22 26.91 30.46
N HIS A 70 -29.87 25.98 29.57
CA HIS A 70 -29.89 24.54 29.80
C HIS A 70 -28.48 23.96 29.70
N ASP A 71 -27.50 24.69 30.24
CA ASP A 71 -26.09 24.35 30.06
C ASP A 71 -25.60 23.28 31.06
N THR A 72 -26.30 23.10 32.18
CA THR A 72 -25.95 22.09 33.19
C THR A 72 -26.42 20.70 32.77
N PHE A 73 -25.51 19.73 32.76
CA PHE A 73 -25.86 18.33 32.58
C PHE A 73 -26.72 17.82 33.74
N ASP A 74 -27.94 17.41 33.43
CA ASP A 74 -28.83 16.68 34.35
C ASP A 74 -29.28 15.38 33.66
N PRO A 75 -28.88 14.20 34.16
CA PRO A 75 -29.28 12.91 33.60
C PRO A 75 -30.75 12.57 33.88
N SER A 76 -31.44 13.33 34.74
CA SER A 76 -32.84 13.08 35.12
C SER A 76 -33.85 13.90 34.30
N THR A 77 -33.37 14.84 33.48
CA THR A 77 -34.23 15.69 32.64
C THR A 77 -33.78 15.65 31.17
N ASP A 78 -34.74 15.50 30.27
CA ASP A 78 -34.53 15.69 28.83
C ASP A 78 -35.20 17.01 28.42
N THR A 79 -34.42 18.08 28.41
CA THR A 79 -34.88 19.38 27.91
C THR A 79 -35.39 19.22 26.48
N PRO A 80 -36.62 19.68 26.16
CA PRO A 80 -37.15 19.64 24.81
C PRO A 80 -36.22 20.35 23.82
N ARG A 81 -35.95 19.74 22.65
CA ARG A 81 -35.12 20.38 21.61
C ARG A 81 -35.67 21.76 21.18
N ALA A 82 -36.97 21.98 21.33
CA ALA A 82 -37.62 23.24 20.99
C ALA A 82 -37.09 24.42 21.83
N GLU A 83 -36.59 24.16 23.05
CA GLU A 83 -35.97 25.16 23.92
C GLU A 83 -34.48 25.40 23.61
N MET A 84 -33.90 24.67 22.65
CA MET A 84 -32.49 24.78 22.28
C MET A 84 -32.25 25.69 21.07
N LEU A 85 -31.00 26.10 20.89
CA LEU A 85 -30.60 26.88 19.73
C LEU A 85 -30.58 25.99 18.50
N GLN A 86 -31.27 26.42 17.44
CA GLN A 86 -31.30 25.75 16.16
C GLN A 86 -30.45 26.52 15.14
N GLU A 87 -29.44 25.86 14.59
CA GLU A 87 -28.69 26.32 13.42
C GLU A 87 -29.38 25.81 12.14
N CYS A 88 -29.49 26.67 11.13
CA CYS A 88 -30.07 26.33 9.83
C CYS A 88 -29.00 26.49 8.75
N ASP A 89 -28.87 25.50 7.87
CA ASP A 89 -28.06 25.59 6.66
C ASP A 89 -28.81 25.04 5.44
N SER A 90 -28.15 24.97 4.29
CA SER A 90 -28.76 24.46 3.05
C SER A 90 -29.04 22.96 3.06
N THR A 91 -28.49 22.22 4.02
CA THR A 91 -28.57 20.76 4.15
C THR A 91 -29.59 20.32 5.21
N GLY A 92 -29.97 21.24 6.12
CA GLY A 92 -30.96 20.95 7.13
C GLY A 92 -30.89 21.90 8.33
N ALA A 93 -31.26 21.36 9.49
CA ALA A 93 -31.17 22.06 10.76
C ALA A 93 -30.55 21.18 11.85
N ARG A 94 -29.86 21.81 12.81
CA ARG A 94 -29.25 21.12 13.95
C ARG A 94 -29.51 21.89 15.23
N TRP A 95 -29.80 21.17 16.30
CA TRP A 95 -30.07 21.75 17.62
C TRP A 95 -28.88 21.55 18.54
N TYR A 96 -28.52 22.59 19.30
CA TYR A 96 -27.37 22.59 20.18
C TYR A 96 -27.72 23.04 21.59
N ARG A 97 -27.08 22.40 22.58
CA ARG A 97 -27.11 22.81 23.98
C ARG A 97 -26.19 24.02 24.19
N GLY A 98 -26.41 24.76 25.27
CA GLY A 98 -25.58 25.91 25.61
C GLY A 98 -25.74 27.05 24.58
N GLU A 99 -24.62 27.64 24.20
CA GLU A 99 -24.54 28.81 23.33
C GLU A 99 -23.94 28.46 21.96
N LEU A 100 -24.25 29.30 20.98
CA LEU A 100 -23.58 29.30 19.69
C LEU A 100 -22.80 30.60 19.55
N HIS A 101 -21.53 30.52 19.18
CA HIS A 101 -20.66 31.67 19.02
C HIS A 101 -20.29 31.80 17.54
N ALA A 102 -20.51 32.98 16.96
CA ALA A 102 -19.90 33.31 15.68
C ALA A 102 -18.50 33.89 15.93
N VAL A 103 -17.49 33.17 15.47
CA VAL A 103 -16.06 33.50 15.64
C VAL A 103 -15.39 33.68 14.29
N GLU A 104 -14.34 34.50 14.27
CA GLU A 104 -13.50 34.66 13.09
C GLU A 104 -12.17 33.95 13.32
N GLY A 105 -11.74 33.16 12.34
CA GLY A 105 -10.54 32.35 12.44
C GLY A 105 -9.98 32.07 11.07
N ASN A 106 -8.70 32.39 10.86
CA ASN A 106 -7.98 32.20 9.59
C ASN A 106 -8.65 32.89 8.39
N GLY A 107 -9.25 34.07 8.59
CA GLY A 107 -9.90 34.81 7.50
C GLY A 107 -11.35 34.40 7.21
N THR A 108 -11.88 33.39 7.90
CA THR A 108 -13.24 32.86 7.69
C THR A 108 -14.08 32.92 8.96
N SER A 109 -15.41 32.94 8.80
CA SER A 109 -16.35 32.82 9.92
C SER A 109 -16.56 31.35 10.27
N HIS A 110 -16.66 31.04 11.56
CA HIS A 110 -17.00 29.71 12.07
C HIS A 110 -18.15 29.83 13.09
N THR A 111 -18.96 28.77 13.19
CA THR A 111 -19.91 28.58 14.29
C THR A 111 -19.24 27.66 15.33
N VAL A 112 -19.17 28.10 16.58
CA VAL A 112 -18.63 27.30 17.70
C VAL A 112 -19.74 27.07 18.71
N ASN A 113 -20.02 25.80 19.03
CA ASN A 113 -20.94 25.48 20.12
C ASN A 113 -20.18 25.50 21.45
N ALA A 114 -20.55 26.44 22.33
CA ALA A 114 -20.01 26.57 23.68
C ALA A 114 -21.01 25.99 24.69
N LEU A 115 -20.59 24.99 25.44
CA LEU A 115 -21.43 24.28 26.39
C LEU A 115 -20.60 23.69 27.53
N ALA A 116 -21.25 23.35 28.65
CA ALA A 116 -20.59 22.68 29.76
C ALA A 116 -20.01 21.33 29.34
N MET A 117 -18.87 20.98 29.92
CA MET A 117 -18.09 19.79 29.55
C MET A 117 -18.93 18.49 29.60
N ASP A 118 -19.72 18.26 30.64
CA ASP A 118 -20.53 17.02 30.73
C ASP A 118 -21.72 17.01 29.75
N SER A 119 -22.21 18.18 29.34
CA SER A 119 -23.19 18.31 28.25
C SER A 119 -22.56 17.97 26.89
N TYR A 120 -21.28 18.31 26.69
CA TYR A 120 -20.51 17.86 25.53
C TYR A 120 -20.26 16.35 25.54
N VAL A 121 -19.80 15.80 26.67
CA VAL A 121 -19.54 14.35 26.84
C VAL A 121 -20.81 13.53 26.55
N ARG A 122 -21.98 14.01 27.01
CA ARG A 122 -23.29 13.42 26.71
C ARG A 122 -23.52 13.23 25.20
N GLY A 123 -23.16 14.23 24.40
CA GLY A 123 -23.28 14.17 22.94
C GLY A 123 -22.26 13.21 22.31
N VAL A 124 -21.04 13.14 22.82
CA VAL A 124 -19.97 12.37 22.15
C VAL A 124 -20.03 10.87 22.46
N VAL A 125 -20.20 10.48 23.73
CA VAL A 125 -20.11 9.07 24.17
C VAL A 125 -20.93 8.10 23.31
N PRO A 126 -22.23 8.30 23.06
CA PRO A 126 -23.04 7.35 22.28
C PRO A 126 -22.68 7.29 20.79
N ARG A 127 -21.88 8.22 20.28
CA ARG A 127 -21.43 8.28 18.88
C ARG A 127 -20.06 7.60 18.68
N GLU A 128 -19.28 7.49 19.75
CA GLU A 128 -17.96 6.86 19.74
C GLU A 128 -17.99 5.42 20.25
N SER A 129 -18.84 5.15 21.25
CA SER A 129 -19.12 3.81 21.78
C SER A 129 -20.63 3.53 21.75
N PRO A 130 -21.09 2.39 21.21
CA PRO A 130 -22.51 2.07 21.17
C PRO A 130 -23.14 2.03 22.57
N ALA A 131 -24.20 2.81 22.78
CA ALA A 131 -24.90 2.84 24.08
C ALA A 131 -25.42 1.45 24.52
N SER A 132 -25.75 0.58 23.57
CA SER A 132 -26.17 -0.81 23.85
C SER A 132 -25.13 -1.63 24.61
N TRP A 133 -23.85 -1.24 24.60
CA TRP A 133 -22.82 -1.90 25.39
C TRP A 133 -23.10 -1.83 26.89
N GLY A 134 -23.77 -0.77 27.37
CA GLY A 134 -24.18 -0.67 28.77
C GLY A 134 -25.13 -1.78 29.23
N GLN A 135 -25.69 -2.57 28.30
CA GLN A 135 -26.59 -3.69 28.56
C GLN A 135 -25.90 -5.07 28.50
N LEU A 136 -24.62 -5.14 28.13
CA LEU A 136 -23.86 -6.40 27.92
C LEU A 136 -22.86 -6.68 29.06
N PRO A 137 -22.70 -7.95 29.48
CA PRO A 137 -23.50 -8.65 30.50
C PRO A 137 -23.61 -7.94 31.88
N SER A 138 -24.31 -8.60 32.82
CA SER A 138 -25.26 -8.08 33.83
C SER A 138 -24.71 -7.33 35.08
N ALA A 139 -25.61 -7.03 36.04
CA ALA A 139 -25.34 -6.35 37.32
C ALA A 139 -24.18 -6.93 38.16
N SER A 140 -23.76 -8.18 37.89
CA SER A 140 -22.61 -8.84 38.52
C SER A 140 -21.31 -8.80 37.68
N ASN A 141 -21.36 -8.37 36.43
CA ASN A 141 -20.19 -8.20 35.56
C ASN A 141 -20.38 -7.03 34.56
N PRO A 142 -20.34 -5.78 35.04
CA PRO A 142 -20.74 -4.59 34.29
C PRO A 142 -19.68 -4.12 33.28
N LEU A 143 -19.03 -5.04 32.57
CA LEU A 143 -17.90 -4.72 31.67
C LEU A 143 -18.32 -3.73 30.59
N GLY A 144 -19.49 -3.91 29.98
CA GLY A 144 -19.98 -2.98 28.96
C GLY A 144 -20.29 -1.58 29.51
N MET A 145 -20.84 -1.49 30.73
CA MET A 145 -21.03 -0.20 31.40
C MET A 145 -19.69 0.44 31.80
N ASN A 146 -18.70 -0.35 32.22
CA ASN A 146 -17.35 0.13 32.50
C ASN A 146 -16.65 0.63 31.23
N ALA A 147 -16.89 0.02 30.07
CA ALA A 147 -16.42 0.55 28.79
C ALA A 147 -17.03 1.93 28.49
N LEU A 148 -18.33 2.13 28.71
CA LEU A 148 -18.96 3.45 28.55
C LEU A 148 -18.42 4.48 29.56
N ARG A 149 -18.17 4.10 30.81
CA ARG A 149 -17.54 4.98 31.82
C ARG A 149 -16.12 5.36 31.41
N ALA A 150 -15.33 4.41 30.93
CA ALA A 150 -14.00 4.67 30.41
C ALA A 150 -14.04 5.61 29.19
N GLN A 151 -14.98 5.40 28.27
CA GLN A 151 -15.21 6.29 27.14
C GLN A 151 -15.55 7.71 27.61
N ALA A 152 -16.44 7.88 28.59
CA ALA A 152 -16.80 9.20 29.12
C ALA A 152 -15.59 9.95 29.70
N VAL A 153 -14.74 9.26 30.47
CA VAL A 153 -13.49 9.84 31.00
C VAL A 153 -12.51 10.18 29.87
N ALA A 154 -12.33 9.30 28.88
CA ALA A 154 -11.46 9.55 27.73
C ALA A 154 -11.96 10.73 26.89
N VAL A 155 -13.28 10.83 26.66
CA VAL A 155 -13.86 11.95 25.92
C VAL A 155 -13.59 13.27 26.64
N ARG A 156 -13.86 13.31 27.95
CA ARG A 156 -13.65 14.50 28.77
C ARG A 156 -12.18 14.92 28.82
N SER A 157 -11.29 13.95 28.95
CA SER A 157 -9.85 14.20 29.04
C SER A 157 -9.29 14.72 27.72
N TYR A 158 -9.68 14.12 26.59
CA TYR A 158 -9.32 14.59 25.27
C TYR A 158 -9.76 16.04 25.06
N ALA A 159 -11.05 16.35 25.30
CA ALA A 159 -11.54 17.70 25.13
C ALA A 159 -10.78 18.71 26.00
N ALA A 160 -10.57 18.40 27.29
CA ALA A 160 -9.86 19.27 28.22
C ALA A 160 -8.36 19.45 27.94
N ALA A 161 -7.70 18.47 27.31
CA ALA A 161 -6.27 18.52 27.02
C ALA A 161 -5.92 19.31 25.74
N HIS A 162 -6.89 19.58 24.86
CA HIS A 162 -6.63 20.18 23.54
C HIS A 162 -7.11 21.62 23.44
N SER A 163 -6.39 22.37 22.60
CA SER A 163 -6.80 23.68 22.05
C SER A 163 -6.32 23.73 20.60
N SER A 164 -7.01 22.98 19.74
CA SER A 164 -6.57 22.66 18.38
C SER A 164 -6.65 23.86 17.43
N PHE A 165 -7.44 24.87 17.77
CA PHE A 165 -7.64 26.06 16.95
C PHE A 165 -7.51 27.32 17.81
N SER A 166 -7.07 28.42 17.20
CA SER A 166 -7.04 29.73 17.88
C SER A 166 -8.43 30.26 18.23
N TRP A 167 -9.48 29.70 17.63
CA TRP A 167 -10.87 30.15 17.72
C TRP A 167 -11.81 29.07 18.30
N ALA A 168 -11.33 27.85 18.55
CA ALA A 168 -12.10 26.76 19.14
C ALA A 168 -11.20 25.75 19.84
N GLN A 169 -11.75 25.09 20.86
CA GLN A 169 -11.03 24.08 21.62
C GLN A 169 -10.75 22.83 20.77
N ILE A 170 -11.77 22.30 20.11
CA ILE A 170 -11.73 21.11 19.24
C ILE A 170 -12.80 21.21 18.14
N CYS A 171 -12.83 20.24 17.23
CA CYS A 171 -13.79 20.10 16.14
C CYS A 171 -14.84 19.00 16.43
N ASP A 172 -15.89 18.94 15.62
CA ASP A 172 -17.05 18.04 15.78
C ASP A 172 -17.03 16.80 14.85
N THR A 173 -15.88 16.53 14.23
CA THR A 173 -15.66 15.44 13.28
C THR A 173 -14.77 14.34 13.86
N THR A 174 -14.58 13.24 13.12
CA THR A 174 -13.65 12.16 13.48
C THR A 174 -12.18 12.59 13.58
N ALA A 175 -11.82 13.79 13.10
CA ALA A 175 -10.49 14.35 13.32
C ALA A 175 -10.27 14.79 14.78
N CYS A 176 -11.37 15.00 15.53
CA CYS A 176 -11.35 15.28 16.95
C CYS A 176 -12.23 14.24 17.66
N GLN A 177 -13.52 14.52 17.81
CA GLN A 177 -14.51 13.60 18.35
C GLN A 177 -15.85 13.88 17.68
N VAL A 178 -16.62 12.82 17.42
CA VAL A 178 -17.90 12.95 16.71
C VAL A 178 -18.94 13.60 17.62
N TYR A 179 -19.24 14.88 17.38
CA TYR A 179 -20.26 15.63 18.11
C TYR A 179 -21.37 16.07 17.16
N GLY A 180 -22.60 15.63 17.45
CA GLY A 180 -23.74 15.86 16.56
C GLY A 180 -24.75 16.90 17.05
N GLY A 181 -24.52 17.55 18.20
CA GLY A 181 -25.56 18.29 18.91
C GLY A 181 -26.70 17.41 19.45
N ARG A 182 -27.82 18.03 19.83
CA ARG A 182 -28.98 17.36 20.44
C ARG A 182 -29.87 16.63 19.42
N ALA A 183 -30.06 17.21 18.24
CA ALA A 183 -30.98 16.73 17.22
C ALA A 183 -30.56 17.24 15.84
N VAL A 184 -31.04 16.58 14.80
CA VAL A 184 -30.86 16.98 13.39
C VAL A 184 -32.18 16.90 12.63
N GLN A 185 -32.30 17.67 11.57
CA GLN A 185 -33.37 17.60 10.61
C GLN A 185 -32.77 17.62 9.22
N ASP A 186 -33.06 16.57 8.46
CA ASP A 186 -32.64 16.43 7.07
C ASP A 186 -33.85 16.07 6.17
N ALA A 187 -33.59 15.61 4.95
CA ALA A 187 -34.64 15.19 4.02
C ALA A 187 -35.51 14.03 4.54
N GLY A 188 -35.00 13.24 5.49
CA GLY A 188 -35.71 12.14 6.16
C GLY A 188 -36.57 12.59 7.36
N GLY A 189 -36.49 13.86 7.76
CA GLY A 189 -37.25 14.44 8.86
C GLY A 189 -36.39 14.78 10.07
N SER A 190 -37.04 15.11 11.20
CA SER A 190 -36.36 15.44 12.45
C SER A 190 -36.04 14.19 13.28
N GLN A 191 -34.78 14.06 13.69
CA GLN A 191 -34.28 12.98 14.54
C GLN A 191 -33.64 13.54 15.81
N ASP A 192 -34.08 13.03 16.95
CA ASP A 192 -33.39 13.22 18.23
C ASP A 192 -32.15 12.32 18.28
N LEU A 193 -30.99 12.91 18.53
CA LEU A 193 -29.72 12.18 18.61
C LEU A 193 -29.34 11.79 20.05
N GLU A 194 -30.01 12.38 21.03
CA GLU A 194 -29.84 12.09 22.47
C GLU A 194 -31.16 11.61 23.13
N GLY A 195 -32.18 11.26 22.33
CA GLY A 195 -33.54 10.98 22.81
C GLY A 195 -33.71 9.66 23.59
N ALA A 196 -34.88 9.52 24.20
CA ALA A 196 -35.24 8.45 25.14
C ALA A 196 -34.98 7.01 24.62
N GLY A 197 -34.51 6.14 25.53
CA GLY A 197 -34.21 4.73 25.24
C GLY A 197 -32.90 4.27 25.87
N ILE A 198 -32.16 3.42 25.15
CA ILE A 198 -30.85 2.89 25.60
C ILE A 198 -29.82 4.03 25.81
N TYR A 199 -29.87 5.06 24.96
CA TYR A 199 -29.00 6.24 25.02
C TYR A 199 -29.13 7.01 26.35
N ALA A 200 -30.37 7.38 26.71
CA ALA A 200 -30.68 8.09 27.95
C ALA A 200 -30.48 7.26 29.22
N THR A 201 -30.40 5.92 29.12
CA THR A 201 -30.31 5.04 30.30
C THR A 201 -28.90 4.57 30.60
N THR A 202 -28.01 4.49 29.61
CA THR A 202 -26.67 3.89 29.80
C THR A 202 -25.54 4.89 29.57
N SER A 203 -25.51 5.60 28.45
CA SER A 203 -24.49 6.62 28.17
C SER A 203 -24.61 7.83 29.11
N ASP A 204 -25.83 8.29 29.40
CA ASP A 204 -26.07 9.35 30.38
C ASP A 204 -25.68 8.90 31.80
N GLN A 205 -25.98 7.64 32.14
CA GLN A 205 -25.58 7.05 33.42
C GLN A 205 -24.04 7.01 33.56
N ALA A 206 -23.33 6.56 32.53
CA ALA A 206 -21.87 6.52 32.51
C ALA A 206 -21.26 7.93 32.60
N THR A 207 -21.84 8.90 31.88
CA THR A 207 -21.43 10.31 31.91
C THR A 207 -21.60 10.88 33.32
N GLY A 208 -22.78 10.71 33.93
CA GLY A 208 -23.05 11.20 35.28
C GLY A 208 -22.23 10.51 36.38
N GLN A 209 -22.01 9.20 36.29
CA GLN A 209 -21.19 8.46 37.26
C GLN A 209 -19.71 8.80 37.20
N THR A 210 -19.26 9.40 36.11
CA THR A 210 -17.87 9.85 35.91
C THR A 210 -17.76 11.36 35.82
N ALA A 211 -18.79 12.11 36.25
CA ALA A 211 -18.83 13.57 36.15
C ALA A 211 -17.54 14.20 36.74
N GLY A 212 -16.94 15.10 35.99
CA GLY A 212 -15.67 15.76 36.35
C GLY A 212 -14.41 14.88 36.38
N GLN A 213 -14.50 13.56 36.15
CA GLN A 213 -13.33 12.68 36.14
C GLN A 213 -12.57 12.81 34.83
N VAL A 214 -11.26 13.03 34.93
CA VAL A 214 -10.32 13.11 33.81
C VAL A 214 -9.11 12.22 34.08
N ARG A 215 -8.42 11.81 33.01
CA ARG A 215 -7.17 11.08 33.08
C ARG A 215 -6.03 12.07 33.22
N MET A 216 -5.21 11.90 34.25
CA MET A 216 -4.00 12.68 34.48
C MET A 216 -2.76 11.90 34.02
N LEU A 217 -1.80 12.60 33.44
CA LEU A 217 -0.45 12.10 33.13
C LEU A 217 0.55 13.21 33.44
N ASN A 218 1.56 12.91 34.28
CA ASN A 218 2.63 13.86 34.65
C ASN A 218 2.12 15.22 35.19
N GLY A 219 1.01 15.21 35.93
CA GLY A 219 0.46 16.42 36.55
C GLY A 219 -0.44 17.28 35.65
N ALA A 220 -0.67 16.89 34.39
CA ALA A 220 -1.60 17.53 33.48
C ALA A 220 -2.70 16.56 33.04
N VAL A 221 -3.81 17.10 32.49
CA VAL A 221 -4.82 16.27 31.83
C VAL A 221 -4.19 15.63 30.59
N ALA A 222 -4.33 14.31 30.46
CA ALA A 222 -3.75 13.55 29.38
C ALA A 222 -4.57 13.69 28.10
N SER A 223 -3.87 13.75 26.95
CA SER A 223 -4.50 13.39 25.69
C SER A 223 -4.87 11.91 25.72
N THR A 224 -6.10 11.59 25.35
CA THR A 224 -6.66 10.23 25.42
C THR A 224 -7.37 9.89 24.12
N GLU A 225 -6.60 9.80 23.04
CA GLU A 225 -7.06 9.28 21.76
C GLU A 225 -7.53 7.82 21.91
N TYR A 226 -8.57 7.46 21.18
CA TYR A 226 -9.14 6.12 21.16
C TYR A 226 -9.42 5.69 19.71
N SER A 227 -9.61 4.40 19.52
CA SER A 227 -9.87 3.80 18.20
C SER A 227 -10.91 2.70 18.32
N ALA A 228 -11.68 2.47 17.25
CA ALA A 228 -12.66 1.40 17.20
C ALA A 228 -12.05 -0.01 17.35
N SER A 229 -10.80 -0.20 16.92
CA SER A 229 -10.07 -1.46 17.03
C SER A 229 -8.56 -1.21 17.06
N THR A 230 -7.83 -1.99 17.86
CA THR A 230 -6.38 -1.87 18.04
C THR A 230 -5.60 -2.92 17.25
N GLY A 231 -6.25 -3.99 16.78
CA GLY A 231 -5.58 -5.12 16.12
C GLY A 231 -4.97 -6.12 17.12
N GLY A 232 -5.40 -6.09 18.38
CA GLY A 232 -4.91 -6.94 19.48
C GLY A 232 -3.76 -6.34 20.29
N TYR A 233 -3.28 -5.15 19.93
CA TYR A 233 -2.27 -4.41 20.70
C TYR A 233 -2.39 -2.90 20.44
N THR A 234 -2.39 -2.12 21.50
CA THR A 234 -2.42 -0.65 21.38
C THR A 234 -1.12 -0.12 20.75
N ALA A 235 -1.20 0.98 20.00
CA ALA A 235 -0.03 1.56 19.32
C ALA A 235 1.03 2.13 20.30
N GLY A 236 0.64 2.40 21.55
CA GLY A 236 1.45 3.12 22.53
C GLY A 236 1.50 4.62 22.26
N GLY A 237 2.55 5.30 22.76
CA GLY A 237 2.74 6.74 22.64
C GLY A 237 2.92 7.37 24.02
N ALA A 238 2.02 8.29 24.40
CA ALA A 238 2.01 8.90 25.73
C ALA A 238 1.82 7.85 26.84
N PHE A 239 1.06 6.80 26.54
CA PHE A 239 0.96 5.60 27.37
C PHE A 239 1.76 4.46 26.74
N PRO A 240 2.39 3.60 27.55
CA PRO A 240 3.02 2.38 27.03
C PRO A 240 2.02 1.55 26.23
N ALA A 241 2.48 0.94 25.14
CA ALA A 241 1.69 -0.05 24.41
C ALA A 241 1.40 -1.25 25.33
N VAL A 242 0.15 -1.71 25.30
CA VAL A 242 -0.34 -2.87 26.04
C VAL A 242 -1.10 -3.83 25.12
N PRO A 243 -1.08 -5.15 25.41
CA PRO A 243 -1.96 -6.11 24.77
C PRO A 243 -3.43 -5.70 24.95
N ASP A 244 -4.24 -5.92 23.92
CA ASP A 244 -5.67 -5.63 23.94
C ASP A 244 -6.47 -6.91 23.69
N ASP A 245 -6.60 -7.71 24.75
CA ASP A 245 -7.30 -8.99 24.72
C ASP A 245 -8.79 -8.84 24.38
N GLY A 246 -9.37 -7.65 24.60
CA GLY A 246 -10.75 -7.34 24.24
C GLY A 246 -10.94 -7.16 22.74
N ASP A 247 -9.90 -6.70 22.03
CA ASP A 247 -9.89 -6.54 20.58
C ASP A 247 -9.53 -7.85 19.84
N ALA A 248 -8.62 -8.64 20.41
CA ALA A 248 -8.11 -9.90 19.86
C ALA A 248 -9.12 -11.07 19.96
N THR A 249 -10.35 -10.84 19.48
CA THR A 249 -11.46 -11.80 19.51
C THR A 249 -11.99 -12.05 18.10
N SER A 250 -12.45 -13.27 17.84
CA SER A 250 -13.08 -13.63 16.56
C SER A 250 -14.37 -12.86 16.27
N SER A 251 -15.00 -12.27 17.30
CA SER A 251 -16.16 -11.40 17.17
C SER A 251 -15.86 -10.01 16.64
N ASN A 252 -14.59 -9.57 16.64
CA ASN A 252 -14.21 -8.28 16.11
C ASN A 252 -13.94 -8.37 14.58
N PRO A 253 -14.85 -7.86 13.73
CA PRO A 253 -14.67 -7.93 12.28
C PRO A 253 -13.55 -7.02 11.76
N TYR A 254 -13.00 -6.15 12.61
CA TYR A 254 -11.94 -5.20 12.25
C TYR A 254 -10.54 -5.69 12.63
N HIS A 255 -10.44 -6.74 13.46
CA HIS A 255 -9.16 -7.30 13.89
C HIS A 255 -8.33 -7.78 12.69
N THR A 256 -8.96 -8.53 11.77
CA THR A 256 -8.34 -8.95 10.51
C THR A 256 -9.04 -8.29 9.34
N TRP A 257 -8.27 -7.68 8.44
CA TRP A 257 -8.78 -7.03 7.25
C TRP A 257 -7.89 -7.33 6.04
N ARG A 258 -8.45 -7.10 4.85
CA ARG A 258 -7.73 -7.19 3.58
C ARG A 258 -8.04 -5.95 2.74
N ALA A 259 -7.05 -5.49 2.00
CA ALA A 259 -7.18 -4.43 1.02
C ALA A 259 -6.39 -4.81 -0.24
N ALA A 260 -6.87 -4.38 -1.40
CA ALA A 260 -6.15 -4.50 -2.66
C ALA A 260 -5.75 -3.10 -3.11
N VAL A 261 -4.45 -2.88 -3.29
CA VAL A 261 -3.91 -1.62 -3.81
C VAL A 261 -3.43 -1.89 -5.24
N PRO A 262 -4.05 -1.25 -6.26
CA PRO A 262 -3.60 -1.40 -7.65
C PRO A 262 -2.16 -0.91 -7.83
N VAL A 263 -1.36 -1.63 -8.61
CA VAL A 263 0.02 -1.23 -8.97
C VAL A 263 0.06 0.19 -9.53
N SER A 264 -0.87 0.52 -10.42
CA SER A 264 -0.99 1.86 -11.01
C SER A 264 -1.24 2.97 -10.00
N GLN A 265 -1.91 2.67 -8.87
CA GLN A 265 -2.10 3.64 -7.81
C GLN A 265 -0.78 3.91 -7.09
N ILE A 266 0.02 2.87 -6.82
CA ILE A 266 1.33 3.01 -6.17
C ILE A 266 2.29 3.79 -7.07
N GLU A 267 2.36 3.43 -8.36
CA GLU A 267 3.19 4.13 -9.35
C GLU A 267 2.75 5.59 -9.53
N GLY A 268 1.44 5.86 -9.52
CA GLY A 268 0.90 7.22 -9.59
C GLY A 268 1.20 8.05 -8.34
N THR A 269 1.20 7.44 -7.15
CA THR A 269 1.54 8.10 -5.89
C THR A 269 3.05 8.33 -5.74
N TYR A 270 3.88 7.43 -6.26
CA TYR A 270 5.34 7.49 -6.16
C TYR A 270 6.02 7.45 -7.54
N PRO A 271 5.78 8.44 -8.43
CA PRO A 271 6.24 8.39 -9.81
C PRO A 271 7.77 8.30 -9.96
N GLN A 272 8.52 8.75 -8.95
CA GLN A 272 9.98 8.70 -8.94
C GLN A 272 10.56 7.27 -8.97
N ILE A 273 9.78 6.25 -8.59
CA ILE A 273 10.27 4.85 -8.59
C ILE A 273 10.23 4.23 -9.99
N GLY A 274 9.50 4.81 -10.95
CA GLY A 274 9.24 4.17 -12.24
C GLY A 274 8.26 3.00 -12.11
N THR A 275 8.55 1.89 -12.79
CA THR A 275 7.70 0.68 -12.74
C THR A 275 7.90 -0.05 -11.42
N LEU A 276 6.81 -0.41 -10.75
CA LEU A 276 6.85 -1.07 -9.44
C LEU A 276 7.43 -2.48 -9.55
N GLN A 277 8.45 -2.77 -8.73
CA GLN A 277 9.13 -4.07 -8.67
C GLN A 277 8.87 -4.78 -7.34
N SER A 278 8.80 -4.03 -6.24
CA SER A 278 8.34 -4.59 -4.97
C SER A 278 7.86 -3.56 -3.95
N VAL A 279 7.05 -4.02 -2.99
CA VAL A 279 6.68 -3.31 -1.77
C VAL A 279 7.06 -4.20 -0.59
N ASN A 280 8.09 -3.80 0.16
CA ASN A 280 8.63 -4.59 1.26
C ASN A 280 8.48 -3.87 2.59
N VAL A 281 8.00 -4.58 3.61
CA VAL A 281 8.05 -4.08 4.98
C VAL A 281 9.47 -4.30 5.51
N SER A 282 10.18 -3.22 5.78
CA SER A 282 11.58 -3.25 6.22
C SER A 282 11.74 -3.26 7.74
N SER A 283 10.78 -2.72 8.48
CA SER A 283 10.82 -2.68 9.95
C SER A 283 9.43 -2.60 10.57
N ARG A 284 9.32 -3.10 11.81
CA ARG A 284 8.09 -3.15 12.61
C ARG A 284 8.40 -2.85 14.07
N ASN A 285 7.36 -2.54 14.85
CA ASN A 285 7.51 -2.22 16.28
C ASN A 285 7.67 -3.45 17.20
N GLY A 286 7.49 -4.67 16.70
CA GLY A 286 7.71 -5.92 17.45
C GLY A 286 6.56 -6.37 18.36
N LEU A 287 5.38 -5.75 18.25
CA LEU A 287 4.26 -5.97 19.18
C LEU A 287 3.11 -6.73 18.50
N GLY A 288 2.87 -7.97 18.92
CA GLY A 288 1.77 -8.82 18.42
C GLY A 288 2.08 -9.53 17.10
N ASP A 289 1.02 -10.01 16.44
CA ASP A 289 1.07 -10.75 15.18
C ASP A 289 1.83 -10.03 14.06
N LEU A 290 2.43 -10.81 13.15
CA LEU A 290 3.26 -10.32 12.04
C LEU A 290 4.49 -9.50 12.50
N GLY A 291 4.80 -9.46 13.80
CA GLY A 291 5.81 -8.57 14.37
C GLY A 291 5.32 -7.13 14.58
N GLY A 292 4.00 -6.90 14.54
CA GLY A 292 3.37 -5.63 14.89
C GLY A 292 3.24 -4.61 13.76
N ARG A 293 2.94 -3.37 14.15
CA ARG A 293 2.72 -2.22 13.25
C ARG A 293 3.96 -1.94 12.42
N VAL A 294 3.73 -1.64 11.14
CA VAL A 294 4.78 -1.31 10.19
C VAL A 294 5.38 0.05 10.55
N LEU A 295 6.69 0.10 10.73
CA LEU A 295 7.40 1.36 10.92
C LEU A 295 7.87 1.92 9.57
N THR A 296 8.39 1.05 8.70
CA THR A 296 8.92 1.47 7.40
C THR A 296 8.58 0.47 6.29
N VAL A 297 8.03 1.00 5.20
CA VAL A 297 7.81 0.34 3.91
C VAL A 297 8.85 0.86 2.92
N VAL A 298 9.47 -0.04 2.16
CA VAL A 298 10.30 0.28 1.00
C VAL A 298 9.53 -0.10 -0.25
N VAL A 299 9.19 0.90 -1.05
CA VAL A 299 8.59 0.74 -2.37
C VAL A 299 9.73 0.83 -3.39
N GLN A 300 10.08 -0.29 -4.00
CA GLN A 300 11.14 -0.40 -5.00
C GLN A 300 10.53 -0.38 -6.40
N GLY A 301 11.09 0.44 -7.27
CA GLY A 301 10.79 0.41 -8.70
C GLY A 301 12.05 0.50 -9.57
N SER A 302 11.83 0.50 -10.88
CA SER A 302 12.89 0.49 -11.91
C SER A 302 13.87 1.66 -11.86
N ASN A 303 13.44 2.81 -11.34
CA ASN A 303 14.24 4.05 -11.30
C ASN A 303 14.80 4.35 -9.90
N GLY A 304 14.46 3.54 -8.89
CA GLY A 304 14.89 3.75 -7.52
C GLY A 304 13.85 3.28 -6.51
N SER A 305 14.04 3.68 -5.26
CA SER A 305 13.19 3.28 -4.14
C SER A 305 12.64 4.49 -3.40
N ALA A 306 11.46 4.34 -2.79
CA ALA A 306 10.92 5.26 -1.81
C ALA A 306 10.78 4.55 -0.45
N SER A 307 11.26 5.21 0.61
CA SER A 307 11.08 4.74 1.99
C SER A 307 9.97 5.56 2.64
N ILE A 308 8.90 4.88 3.07
CA ILE A 308 7.66 5.47 3.55
C ILE A 308 7.35 4.92 4.94
N THR A 309 6.81 5.73 5.85
CA THR A 309 6.34 5.22 7.14
C THR A 309 5.11 4.32 6.97
N GLY A 310 4.91 3.34 7.86
CA GLY A 310 3.69 2.50 7.81
C GLY A 310 2.39 3.32 7.82
N PRO A 311 2.23 4.30 8.73
CA PRO A 311 1.09 5.22 8.72
C PRO A 311 0.97 6.04 7.43
N GLY A 312 2.10 6.52 6.88
CA GLY A 312 2.10 7.28 5.63
C GLY A 312 1.64 6.44 4.44
N PHE A 313 2.07 5.19 4.37
CA PHE A 313 1.61 4.23 3.35
C PHE A 313 0.13 3.91 3.54
N ALA A 314 -0.30 3.64 4.78
CA ALA A 314 -1.70 3.38 5.09
C ALA A 314 -2.61 4.55 4.67
N ALA A 315 -2.22 5.78 5.00
CA ALA A 315 -2.96 6.98 4.62
C ALA A 315 -3.03 7.18 3.10
N ALA A 316 -1.91 6.98 2.39
CA ALA A 316 -1.85 7.15 0.93
C ALA A 316 -2.81 6.23 0.16
N PHE A 317 -3.10 5.05 0.70
CA PHE A 317 -3.93 4.03 0.04
C PHE A 317 -5.23 3.70 0.79
N GLY A 318 -5.60 4.50 1.79
CA GLY A 318 -6.84 4.32 2.54
C GLY A 318 -6.93 2.98 3.30
N LEU A 319 -5.79 2.48 3.79
CA LEU A 319 -5.74 1.26 4.59
C LEU A 319 -6.31 1.50 5.99
N ARG A 320 -6.87 0.46 6.62
CA ARG A 320 -7.47 0.56 7.95
C ARG A 320 -6.45 0.88 9.05
N SER A 321 -5.23 0.38 8.91
CA SER A 321 -4.14 0.63 9.85
C SER A 321 -2.78 0.46 9.17
N ASP A 322 -1.73 0.85 9.89
CA ASP A 322 -0.34 0.53 9.60
C ASP A 322 0.07 -0.88 10.04
N TRP A 323 -0.87 -1.69 10.55
CA TRP A 323 -0.62 -3.09 10.91
C TRP A 323 -1.04 -4.01 9.78
N PHE A 324 -0.14 -4.20 8.82
CA PHE A 324 -0.39 -5.05 7.66
C PHE A 324 0.84 -5.86 7.25
N ALA A 325 0.61 -6.87 6.40
CA ALA A 325 1.63 -7.51 5.58
C ALA A 325 1.28 -7.31 4.11
N VAL A 326 2.30 -7.16 3.28
CA VAL A 326 2.12 -7.11 1.82
C VAL A 326 2.09 -8.54 1.29
N THR A 327 1.04 -8.88 0.56
CA THR A 327 0.95 -10.13 -0.18
C THR A 327 0.84 -9.81 -1.67
N ASN A 328 1.29 -10.70 -2.55
CA ASN A 328 1.25 -10.54 -4.02
C ASN A 328 2.13 -9.41 -4.56
N ASN A 329 3.39 -9.41 -4.13
CA ASN A 329 4.40 -8.46 -4.60
C ASN A 329 4.63 -8.59 -6.13
N PRO A 330 4.62 -7.50 -6.93
CA PRO A 330 4.78 -7.55 -8.39
C PRO A 330 6.25 -7.76 -8.78
N THR A 331 6.76 -8.92 -8.40
CA THR A 331 8.15 -9.37 -8.60
C THR A 331 8.34 -10.07 -9.95
N GLY A 332 7.43 -9.85 -10.91
CA GLY A 332 7.45 -10.58 -12.18
C GLY A 332 7.36 -12.10 -12.04
N GLY A 333 6.90 -12.61 -10.88
CA GLY A 333 6.87 -14.05 -10.58
C GLY A 333 8.20 -14.66 -10.15
N ILE A 334 9.19 -13.84 -9.78
CA ILE A 334 10.55 -14.25 -9.39
C ILE A 334 10.77 -13.95 -7.90
N SER A 335 11.09 -14.96 -7.10
CA SER A 335 11.42 -14.81 -5.68
C SER A 335 12.93 -14.75 -5.40
N GLY A 336 13.74 -15.24 -6.34
CA GLY A 336 15.20 -15.35 -6.24
C GLY A 336 15.83 -15.59 -7.61
N TYR A 337 17.16 -15.53 -7.71
CA TYR A 337 17.88 -15.96 -8.92
C TYR A 337 19.30 -16.39 -8.62
N TRP A 338 19.87 -17.14 -9.57
CA TRP A 338 21.28 -17.50 -9.61
C TRP A 338 22.00 -16.83 -10.76
N VAL A 339 23.23 -16.40 -10.53
CA VAL A 339 24.18 -16.01 -11.58
C VAL A 339 25.25 -17.09 -11.70
N GLY A 340 25.42 -17.63 -12.90
CA GLY A 340 26.42 -18.64 -13.22
C GLY A 340 27.64 -18.04 -13.91
N ALA A 341 28.83 -18.58 -13.62
CA ALA A 341 30.10 -18.11 -14.13
C ALA A 341 30.84 -19.15 -14.98
N SER A 342 31.72 -18.66 -15.87
CA SER A 342 32.53 -19.45 -16.81
C SER A 342 33.50 -20.44 -16.17
N ASP A 343 33.93 -20.15 -14.94
CA ASP A 343 34.73 -21.03 -14.11
C ASP A 343 33.88 -22.07 -13.36
N GLY A 344 32.55 -21.97 -13.43
CA GLY A 344 31.63 -22.85 -12.71
C GLY A 344 31.08 -22.29 -11.41
N GLY A 345 31.47 -21.09 -11.00
CA GLY A 345 30.90 -20.39 -9.85
C GLY A 345 29.38 -20.19 -10.00
N VAL A 346 28.64 -20.31 -8.90
CA VAL A 346 27.20 -20.01 -8.82
C VAL A 346 26.95 -19.10 -7.63
N PHE A 347 26.27 -17.98 -7.86
CA PHE A 347 25.95 -16.96 -6.86
C PHE A 347 24.45 -16.86 -6.70
N SER A 348 23.94 -16.89 -5.46
CA SER A 348 22.50 -16.93 -5.17
C SER A 348 22.00 -15.62 -4.57
N PHE A 349 20.83 -15.17 -5.00
CA PHE A 349 20.19 -13.93 -4.54
C PHE A 349 18.70 -14.13 -4.25
N GLY A 350 18.17 -13.32 -3.32
CA GLY A 350 16.78 -13.44 -2.85
C GLY A 350 16.51 -14.78 -2.17
N SER A 351 15.45 -15.47 -2.56
CA SER A 351 15.08 -16.80 -2.04
C SER A 351 15.96 -17.95 -2.55
N ALA A 352 16.85 -17.69 -3.52
CA ALA A 352 17.58 -18.75 -4.20
C ALA A 352 18.54 -19.50 -3.26
N ALA A 353 18.32 -20.80 -3.09
CA ALA A 353 19.20 -21.65 -2.30
C ALA A 353 20.44 -22.07 -3.12
N PHE A 354 21.60 -22.22 -2.46
CA PHE A 354 22.81 -22.72 -3.11
C PHE A 354 22.85 -24.25 -3.06
N TYR A 355 22.87 -24.90 -4.24
CA TYR A 355 22.85 -26.36 -4.36
C TYR A 355 24.19 -26.98 -4.77
N GLY A 356 25.16 -26.18 -5.22
CA GLY A 356 26.51 -26.62 -5.55
C GLY A 356 27.15 -25.80 -6.67
N SER A 357 28.42 -26.05 -6.95
CA SER A 357 29.16 -25.32 -7.98
C SER A 357 30.32 -26.17 -8.49
N THR A 358 30.73 -25.93 -9.74
CA THR A 358 31.95 -26.53 -10.31
C THR A 358 33.18 -25.63 -10.16
N GLY A 359 33.07 -24.47 -9.51
CA GLY A 359 34.16 -23.49 -9.38
C GLY A 359 35.42 -23.98 -8.66
N ALA A 360 35.31 -25.04 -7.86
CA ALA A 360 36.45 -25.70 -7.21
C ALA A 360 37.01 -26.90 -8.00
N MET A 361 36.44 -27.19 -9.18
CA MET A 361 36.82 -28.34 -10.01
C MET A 361 37.71 -27.91 -11.17
N LYS A 362 38.67 -28.76 -11.54
CA LYS A 362 39.40 -28.59 -12.80
C LYS A 362 38.53 -29.07 -13.96
N LEU A 363 37.90 -28.13 -14.65
CA LEU A 363 37.07 -28.42 -15.82
C LEU A 363 37.94 -28.68 -17.07
N ASN A 364 37.48 -29.59 -17.93
CA ASN A 364 38.09 -29.82 -19.25
C ASN A 364 37.82 -28.65 -20.21
N ARG A 365 36.66 -28.03 -20.07
CA ARG A 365 36.17 -26.88 -20.84
C ARG A 365 35.37 -25.95 -19.94
N PRO A 366 35.34 -24.63 -20.23
CA PRO A 366 34.58 -23.68 -19.43
C PRO A 366 33.08 -23.98 -19.48
N ILE A 367 32.37 -23.57 -18.44
CA ILE A 367 30.91 -23.50 -18.45
C ILE A 367 30.48 -22.46 -19.49
N VAL A 368 29.38 -22.74 -20.20
CA VAL A 368 28.79 -21.85 -21.23
C VAL A 368 27.32 -21.55 -20.99
N GLY A 369 26.65 -22.30 -20.12
CA GLY A 369 25.26 -22.06 -19.78
C GLY A 369 24.86 -22.66 -18.44
N MET A 370 23.77 -22.14 -17.91
CA MET A 370 23.06 -22.70 -16.76
C MET A 370 21.56 -22.71 -17.05
N THR A 371 20.84 -23.61 -16.42
CA THR A 371 19.38 -23.56 -16.42
C THR A 371 18.79 -24.17 -15.15
N ALA A 372 17.74 -23.57 -14.62
CA ALA A 372 17.06 -24.00 -13.41
C ALA A 372 16.06 -25.13 -13.68
N THR A 373 15.81 -25.94 -12.66
CA THR A 373 14.66 -26.86 -12.66
C THR A 373 13.36 -26.06 -12.54
N PRO A 374 12.24 -26.52 -13.14
CA PRO A 374 10.96 -25.82 -13.02
C PRO A 374 10.45 -25.66 -11.58
N THR A 375 10.91 -26.53 -10.68
CA THR A 375 10.66 -26.47 -9.23
C THR A 375 11.43 -25.35 -8.54
N GLY A 376 12.50 -24.80 -9.14
CA GLY A 376 13.37 -23.83 -8.48
C GLY A 376 14.23 -24.43 -7.36
N HIS A 377 14.35 -25.77 -7.28
CA HIS A 377 15.12 -26.45 -6.24
C HIS A 377 16.41 -27.12 -6.76
N GLY A 378 16.86 -26.72 -7.94
CA GLY A 378 18.04 -27.27 -8.58
C GLY A 378 18.36 -26.56 -9.89
N TYR A 379 19.52 -26.90 -10.44
CA TYR A 379 19.96 -26.40 -11.75
C TYR A 379 20.97 -27.32 -12.39
N TRP A 380 21.10 -27.16 -13.70
CA TRP A 380 22.18 -27.74 -14.50
C TRP A 380 23.19 -26.67 -14.90
N LEU A 381 24.46 -27.06 -14.96
CA LEU A 381 25.52 -26.32 -15.65
C LEU A 381 25.99 -27.14 -16.85
N VAL A 382 26.23 -26.45 -17.98
CA VAL A 382 26.77 -27.08 -19.20
C VAL A 382 28.11 -26.48 -19.59
N ALA A 383 29.09 -27.34 -19.86
CA ALA A 383 30.40 -26.95 -20.40
C ALA A 383 30.41 -26.89 -21.93
N SER A 384 31.42 -26.24 -22.53
CA SER A 384 31.48 -26.07 -24.00
C SER A 384 31.74 -27.39 -24.78
N ASP A 385 32.17 -28.45 -24.11
CA ASP A 385 32.19 -29.82 -24.64
C ASP A 385 30.85 -30.56 -24.47
N GLY A 386 29.89 -29.92 -23.78
CA GLY A 386 28.59 -30.45 -23.41
C GLY A 386 28.60 -31.40 -22.22
N GLY A 387 29.66 -31.38 -21.39
CA GLY A 387 29.63 -31.92 -20.03
C GLY A 387 28.48 -31.27 -19.23
N ILE A 388 27.69 -32.09 -18.52
CA ILE A 388 26.55 -31.64 -17.71
C ILE A 388 26.81 -31.92 -16.24
N PHE A 389 26.58 -30.91 -15.41
CA PHE A 389 26.62 -31.01 -13.95
C PHE A 389 25.23 -30.69 -13.41
N ALA A 390 24.68 -31.56 -12.56
CA ALA A 390 23.33 -31.41 -12.01
C ALA A 390 23.42 -31.22 -10.49
N PHE A 391 22.70 -30.22 -9.98
CA PHE A 391 22.68 -29.85 -8.57
C PHE A 391 21.25 -29.73 -8.03
N GLY A 392 21.08 -29.98 -6.74
CA GLY A 392 19.77 -29.93 -6.09
C GLY A 392 18.89 -31.07 -6.58
N ASP A 393 17.67 -30.76 -7.02
CA ASP A 393 16.74 -31.74 -7.59
C ASP A 393 16.91 -31.98 -9.11
N ALA A 394 17.89 -31.33 -9.74
CA ALA A 394 18.20 -31.53 -11.14
C ALA A 394 18.65 -32.98 -11.42
N ARG A 395 18.01 -33.63 -12.40
CA ARG A 395 18.32 -35.02 -12.80
C ARG A 395 19.22 -35.04 -14.03
N PHE A 396 20.22 -35.91 -14.06
CA PHE A 396 21.09 -36.10 -15.22
C PHE A 396 20.40 -36.98 -16.28
N PHE A 397 20.23 -36.46 -17.50
CA PHE A 397 19.55 -37.17 -18.61
C PHE A 397 20.49 -37.59 -19.75
N GLY A 398 21.75 -37.15 -19.72
CA GLY A 398 22.77 -37.45 -20.72
C GLY A 398 23.71 -36.28 -21.00
N SER A 399 24.78 -36.52 -21.73
CA SER A 399 25.81 -35.50 -22.02
C SER A 399 26.56 -35.82 -23.31
N THR A 400 27.05 -34.79 -23.99
CA THR A 400 27.95 -34.93 -25.15
C THR A 400 29.42 -34.83 -24.77
N GLY A 401 29.78 -34.69 -23.48
CA GLY A 401 31.16 -34.46 -23.04
C GLY A 401 32.15 -35.57 -23.38
N ALA A 402 31.67 -36.76 -23.73
CA ALA A 402 32.47 -37.89 -24.20
C ALA A 402 32.46 -38.05 -25.74
N MET A 403 31.85 -37.12 -26.47
CA MET A 403 31.71 -37.15 -27.92
C MET A 403 32.65 -36.13 -28.58
N THR A 404 33.15 -36.46 -29.77
CA THR A 404 33.83 -35.49 -30.63
C THR A 404 32.78 -34.65 -31.36
N LEU A 405 32.61 -33.40 -30.95
CA LEU A 405 31.67 -32.47 -31.57
C LEU A 405 32.30 -31.73 -32.76
N ASN A 406 31.52 -31.45 -33.80
CA ASN A 406 31.94 -30.62 -34.93
C ASN A 406 32.19 -29.16 -34.49
N LYS A 407 31.38 -28.68 -33.55
CA LYS A 407 31.44 -27.36 -32.95
C LYS A 407 31.09 -27.43 -31.45
N PRO A 408 31.61 -26.51 -30.62
CA PRO A 408 31.33 -26.50 -29.20
C PRO A 408 29.85 -26.23 -28.91
N VAL A 409 29.38 -26.77 -27.78
CA VAL A 409 28.09 -26.38 -27.17
C VAL A 409 28.16 -24.93 -26.74
N VAL A 410 27.09 -24.17 -26.98
CA VAL A 410 26.97 -22.74 -26.65
C VAL A 410 25.82 -22.42 -25.70
N ALA A 411 24.78 -23.25 -25.66
CA ALA A 411 23.65 -23.06 -24.76
C ALA A 411 22.93 -24.38 -24.46
N MET A 412 22.08 -24.36 -23.43
CA MET A 412 21.12 -25.41 -23.12
C MET A 412 19.75 -24.82 -22.79
N ALA A 413 18.70 -25.62 -22.94
CA ALA A 413 17.36 -25.29 -22.49
C ALA A 413 16.64 -26.54 -21.95
N THR A 414 15.83 -26.37 -20.93
CA THR A 414 15.03 -27.45 -20.30
C THR A 414 13.68 -27.61 -20.97
N THR A 415 13.13 -28.82 -20.92
CA THR A 415 11.71 -29.03 -21.25
C THR A 415 10.83 -28.37 -20.18
N PRO A 416 9.61 -27.90 -20.51
CA PRO A 416 8.75 -27.24 -19.52
C PRO A 416 8.45 -28.09 -18.27
N GLY A 417 8.42 -29.42 -18.43
CA GLY A 417 8.25 -30.37 -17.33
C GLY A 417 9.53 -30.71 -16.55
N GLY A 418 10.69 -30.26 -17.01
CA GLY A 418 11.99 -30.51 -16.35
C GLY A 418 12.52 -31.93 -16.46
N ASN A 419 11.92 -32.78 -17.32
CA ASN A 419 12.28 -34.20 -17.46
C ASN A 419 13.27 -34.45 -18.62
N GLY A 420 13.86 -33.39 -19.15
CA GLY A 420 14.76 -33.42 -20.29
C GLY A 420 15.34 -32.05 -20.60
N TYR A 421 16.33 -32.04 -21.50
CA TYR A 421 16.93 -30.80 -22.00
C TYR A 421 17.49 -30.98 -23.41
N TRP A 422 17.62 -29.85 -24.10
CA TRP A 422 18.37 -29.72 -25.34
C TRP A 422 19.71 -29.05 -25.09
N LEU A 423 20.75 -29.53 -25.77
CA LEU A 423 22.02 -28.81 -25.94
C LEU A 423 22.11 -28.33 -27.38
N VAL A 424 22.60 -27.11 -27.57
CA VAL A 424 22.84 -26.54 -28.90
C VAL A 424 24.30 -26.18 -29.10
N ALA A 425 24.86 -26.61 -30.23
CA ALA A 425 26.22 -26.27 -30.66
C ALA A 425 26.24 -24.99 -31.52
N SER A 426 27.43 -24.40 -31.71
CA SER A 426 27.55 -23.12 -32.45
C SER A 426 27.24 -23.22 -33.96
N ASP A 427 27.18 -24.42 -34.52
CA ASP A 427 26.64 -24.70 -35.88
C ASP A 427 25.11 -24.91 -35.86
N GLY A 428 24.50 -24.90 -34.67
CA GLY A 428 23.10 -25.21 -34.42
C GLY A 428 22.75 -26.70 -34.49
N GLY A 429 23.75 -27.58 -34.34
CA GLY A 429 23.54 -28.99 -33.98
C GLY A 429 22.75 -29.10 -32.67
N ILE A 430 21.70 -29.91 -32.64
CA ILE A 430 20.83 -30.11 -31.46
C ILE A 430 20.99 -31.53 -30.93
N PHE A 431 21.21 -31.64 -29.62
CA PHE A 431 21.23 -32.89 -28.88
C PHE A 431 20.09 -32.89 -27.86
N ALA A 432 19.21 -33.88 -27.93
CA ALA A 432 18.04 -33.98 -27.07
C ALA A 432 18.20 -35.14 -26.08
N PHE A 433 17.95 -34.87 -24.79
CA PHE A 433 18.09 -35.84 -23.71
C PHE A 433 16.83 -35.88 -22.84
N GLY A 434 16.56 -37.05 -22.23
CA GLY A 434 15.37 -37.26 -21.42
C GLY A 434 14.10 -37.26 -22.28
N ASP A 435 13.11 -36.45 -21.91
CA ASP A 435 11.86 -36.29 -22.67
C ASP A 435 11.92 -35.22 -23.78
N ALA A 436 13.07 -34.57 -23.95
CA ALA A 436 13.27 -33.55 -24.98
C ALA A 436 13.08 -34.15 -26.39
N ARG A 437 12.14 -33.59 -27.16
CA ARG A 437 11.85 -34.02 -28.54
C ARG A 437 12.70 -33.24 -29.54
N PHE A 438 13.23 -33.92 -30.56
CA PHE A 438 13.96 -33.26 -31.64
C PHE A 438 13.00 -32.70 -32.69
N PHE A 439 13.05 -31.38 -32.95
CA PHE A 439 12.17 -30.71 -33.90
C PHE A 439 12.89 -30.22 -35.17
N GLY A 440 14.23 -30.26 -35.19
CA GLY A 440 15.05 -29.85 -36.33
C GLY A 440 16.40 -29.25 -35.89
N SER A 441 17.30 -29.03 -36.83
CA SER A 441 18.64 -28.49 -36.55
C SER A 441 19.21 -27.79 -37.77
N THR A 442 20.07 -26.79 -37.55
CA THR A 442 20.84 -26.13 -38.62
C THR A 442 22.25 -26.72 -38.78
N GLY A 443 22.62 -27.78 -38.04
CA GLY A 443 23.98 -28.31 -38.04
C GLY A 443 24.49 -28.84 -39.39
N ALA A 444 23.59 -29.07 -40.35
CA ALA A 444 23.91 -29.44 -41.73
C ALA A 444 23.86 -28.25 -42.72
N MET A 445 23.65 -27.03 -42.23
CA MET A 445 23.52 -25.81 -43.03
C MET A 445 24.78 -24.95 -42.90
N THR A 446 25.13 -24.22 -43.96
CA THR A 446 26.13 -23.16 -43.89
C THR A 446 25.47 -21.89 -43.35
N LEU A 447 25.80 -21.53 -42.11
CA LEU A 447 25.28 -20.33 -41.46
C LEU A 447 26.14 -19.10 -41.76
N ASN A 448 25.50 -17.92 -41.90
CA ASN A 448 26.21 -16.64 -42.02
C ASN A 448 26.99 -16.29 -40.75
N LYS A 449 26.41 -16.60 -39.59
CA LYS A 449 27.02 -16.45 -38.28
C LYS A 449 26.66 -17.64 -37.37
N PRO A 450 27.50 -17.93 -36.35
CA PRO A 450 27.24 -19.03 -35.42
C PRO A 450 25.95 -18.83 -34.63
N VAL A 451 25.30 -19.95 -34.26
CA VAL A 451 24.26 -19.98 -33.23
C VAL A 451 24.88 -19.60 -31.88
N VAL A 452 24.16 -18.78 -31.11
CA VAL A 452 24.58 -18.29 -29.78
C VAL A 452 23.60 -18.65 -28.68
N GLY A 453 22.37 -19.04 -29.01
CA GLY A 453 21.36 -19.37 -28.01
C GLY A 453 20.17 -20.12 -28.58
N MET A 454 19.34 -20.62 -27.68
CA MET A 454 18.05 -21.22 -28.00
C MET A 454 17.00 -20.87 -26.95
N ALA A 455 15.73 -20.90 -27.33
CA ALA A 455 14.62 -20.82 -26.39
C ALA A 455 13.51 -21.79 -26.82
N PRO A 456 12.95 -22.60 -25.91
CA PRO A 456 11.82 -23.48 -26.19
C PRO A 456 10.51 -22.67 -26.20
N THR A 457 9.51 -23.19 -26.91
CA THR A 457 8.13 -22.71 -26.75
C THR A 457 7.61 -23.09 -25.34
N PRO A 458 6.70 -22.29 -24.74
CA PRO A 458 6.18 -22.58 -23.39
C PRO A 458 5.52 -23.96 -23.25
N ASP A 459 4.98 -24.50 -24.34
CA ASP A 459 4.37 -25.83 -24.38
C ASP A 459 5.38 -26.96 -24.69
N GLY A 460 6.63 -26.62 -24.99
CA GLY A 460 7.71 -27.58 -25.26
C GLY A 460 7.61 -28.29 -26.61
N ASN A 461 6.70 -27.87 -27.50
CA ASN A 461 6.47 -28.51 -28.80
C ASN A 461 7.29 -27.88 -29.95
N GLY A 462 8.22 -27.00 -29.62
CA GLY A 462 9.11 -26.34 -30.57
C GLY A 462 10.22 -25.55 -29.87
N TYR A 463 11.14 -25.01 -30.66
CA TYR A 463 12.15 -24.06 -30.18
C TYR A 463 12.62 -23.13 -31.29
N TRP A 464 13.15 -22.00 -30.87
CA TRP A 464 13.92 -21.09 -31.72
C TRP A 464 15.41 -21.25 -31.46
N LEU A 465 16.21 -21.13 -32.51
CA LEU A 465 17.66 -20.90 -32.42
C LEU A 465 17.95 -19.48 -32.90
N VAL A 466 18.89 -18.80 -32.24
CA VAL A 466 19.37 -17.47 -32.63
C VAL A 466 20.85 -17.48 -32.99
N ALA A 467 21.19 -16.88 -34.12
CA ALA A 467 22.56 -16.62 -34.54
C ALA A 467 23.08 -15.26 -34.05
N SER A 468 24.40 -15.06 -34.04
CA SER A 468 25.01 -13.83 -33.50
C SER A 468 24.71 -12.56 -34.31
N ASP A 469 24.26 -12.70 -35.57
CA ASP A 469 23.69 -11.60 -36.38
C ASP A 469 22.20 -11.35 -36.08
N GLY A 470 21.59 -12.19 -35.24
CA GLY A 470 20.18 -12.19 -34.90
C GLY A 470 19.28 -12.88 -35.92
N GLY A 471 19.85 -13.67 -36.85
CA GLY A 471 19.08 -14.64 -37.63
C GLY A 471 18.35 -15.63 -36.72
N ILE A 472 17.06 -15.90 -37.01
CA ILE A 472 16.22 -16.81 -36.22
C ILE A 472 15.81 -18.01 -37.05
N PHE A 473 15.95 -19.20 -36.45
CA PHE A 473 15.48 -20.46 -37.01
C PHE A 473 14.42 -21.04 -36.08
N ALA A 474 13.23 -21.32 -36.61
CA ALA A 474 12.10 -21.82 -35.84
C ALA A 474 11.80 -23.27 -36.20
N PHE A 475 11.63 -24.12 -35.20
CA PHE A 475 11.39 -25.56 -35.35
C PHE A 475 10.18 -26.01 -34.53
N GLY A 476 9.49 -27.06 -35.01
CA GLY A 476 8.28 -27.56 -34.36
C GLY A 476 7.13 -26.57 -34.53
N ASN A 477 6.44 -26.24 -33.44
CA ASN A 477 5.37 -25.22 -33.46
C ASN A 477 5.85 -23.79 -33.16
N ALA A 478 7.16 -23.57 -33.05
CA ALA A 478 7.72 -22.24 -32.79
C ALA A 478 7.36 -21.27 -33.94
N GLY A 479 6.63 -20.20 -33.64
CA GLY A 479 6.26 -19.19 -34.63
C GLY A 479 7.37 -18.17 -34.89
N PHE A 480 7.68 -17.86 -36.15
CA PHE A 480 8.64 -16.80 -36.47
C PHE A 480 8.00 -15.41 -36.26
N ALA A 481 8.56 -14.63 -35.32
CA ALA A 481 8.03 -13.31 -34.94
C ALA A 481 8.84 -12.11 -35.48
N GLY A 482 10.03 -12.35 -36.05
CA GLY A 482 10.91 -11.33 -36.62
C GLY A 482 12.39 -11.68 -36.49
N SER A 483 13.29 -10.82 -36.95
CA SER A 483 14.74 -11.05 -36.85
C SER A 483 15.48 -9.75 -37.09
N THR A 484 16.67 -9.60 -36.50
CA THR A 484 17.60 -8.51 -36.82
C THR A 484 18.63 -8.89 -37.89
N GLY A 485 18.58 -10.11 -38.45
CA GLY A 485 19.62 -10.64 -39.34
C GLY A 485 19.84 -9.85 -40.65
N CYS A 486 18.89 -8.98 -41.03
CA CYS A 486 19.04 -8.09 -42.18
C CYS A 486 19.67 -6.73 -41.84
N CYS A 487 19.79 -6.39 -40.56
CA CYS A 487 20.22 -5.08 -40.09
C CYS A 487 21.65 -5.13 -39.54
N PRO A 488 22.49 -4.12 -39.82
CA PRO A 488 23.74 -3.95 -39.10
C PRO A 488 23.50 -3.76 -37.60
N LEU A 489 24.16 -4.56 -36.77
CA LEU A 489 24.12 -4.47 -35.31
C LEU A 489 25.39 -3.82 -34.77
N ASN A 490 25.26 -2.97 -33.73
CA ASN A 490 26.41 -2.39 -33.04
C ASN A 490 27.23 -3.42 -32.28
N GLN A 491 26.57 -4.44 -31.73
CA GLN A 491 27.18 -5.61 -31.12
C GLN A 491 26.40 -6.88 -31.49
N PRO A 492 27.05 -8.05 -31.53
CA PRO A 492 26.35 -9.31 -31.80
C PRO A 492 25.25 -9.62 -30.78
N ILE A 493 24.24 -10.37 -31.20
CA ILE A 493 23.30 -11.01 -30.28
C ILE A 493 24.06 -12.04 -29.43
N VAL A 494 23.74 -12.08 -28.14
CA VAL A 494 24.34 -12.99 -27.15
C VAL A 494 23.31 -13.91 -26.48
N ALA A 495 22.03 -13.53 -26.47
CA ALA A 495 20.98 -14.35 -25.88
C ALA A 495 19.61 -14.07 -26.52
N MET A 496 18.69 -15.01 -26.33
CA MET A 496 17.26 -14.83 -26.61
C MET A 496 16.40 -15.28 -25.44
N MET A 497 15.26 -14.63 -25.24
CA MET A 497 14.29 -14.97 -24.21
C MET A 497 12.90 -15.03 -24.83
N ALA A 498 12.20 -16.16 -24.68
CA ALA A 498 10.83 -16.30 -25.16
C ALA A 498 9.85 -15.52 -24.25
N THR A 499 8.76 -15.00 -24.81
CA THR A 499 7.67 -14.46 -24.00
C THR A 499 6.91 -15.60 -23.32
N PRO A 500 6.32 -15.39 -22.11
CA PRO A 500 5.55 -16.44 -21.43
C PRO A 500 4.36 -16.96 -22.26
N ALA A 501 3.80 -16.13 -23.14
CA ALA A 501 2.74 -16.53 -24.06
C ALA A 501 3.25 -17.28 -25.30
N GLY A 502 4.56 -17.29 -25.56
CA GLY A 502 5.19 -18.04 -26.66
C GLY A 502 4.93 -17.48 -28.06
N ARG A 503 4.41 -16.26 -28.18
CA ARG A 503 4.11 -15.62 -29.47
C ARG A 503 5.17 -14.61 -29.89
N GLY A 504 6.24 -14.47 -29.12
CA GLY A 504 7.29 -13.50 -29.32
C GLY A 504 8.54 -13.82 -28.52
N TYR A 505 9.57 -12.99 -28.69
CA TYR A 505 10.83 -13.09 -27.96
C TYR A 505 11.58 -11.76 -27.96
N TRP A 506 12.49 -11.67 -27.01
CA TRP A 506 13.53 -10.65 -26.96
C TRP A 506 14.85 -11.20 -27.49
N LEU A 507 15.57 -10.40 -28.29
CA LEU A 507 16.97 -10.63 -28.62
C LEU A 507 17.84 -9.62 -27.89
N LEU A 508 18.87 -10.12 -27.19
CA LEU A 508 19.77 -9.33 -26.37
C LEU A 508 21.14 -9.22 -27.04
N ALA A 509 21.58 -8.00 -27.31
CA ALA A 509 22.90 -7.71 -27.86
C ALA A 509 23.96 -7.58 -26.76
N GLY A 510 25.22 -7.78 -27.13
CA GLY A 510 26.36 -7.73 -26.21
C GLY A 510 26.59 -6.38 -25.53
N ASP A 511 26.09 -5.27 -26.08
CA ASP A 511 26.09 -3.94 -25.46
C ASP A 511 24.89 -3.69 -24.54
N GLY A 512 24.01 -4.69 -24.37
CA GLY A 512 22.76 -4.56 -23.63
C GLY A 512 21.63 -3.87 -24.40
N GLY A 513 21.81 -3.64 -25.71
CA GLY A 513 20.70 -3.35 -26.60
C GLY A 513 19.71 -4.53 -26.65
N LEU A 514 18.42 -4.22 -26.72
CA LEU A 514 17.36 -5.23 -26.71
C LEU A 514 16.40 -4.99 -27.87
N PHE A 515 16.03 -6.06 -28.55
CA PHE A 515 15.08 -6.04 -29.66
C PHE A 515 13.87 -6.91 -29.32
N SER A 516 12.67 -6.34 -29.44
CA SER A 516 11.42 -7.03 -29.12
C SER A 516 10.69 -7.46 -30.39
N PHE A 517 10.22 -8.71 -30.43
CA PHE A 517 9.46 -9.26 -31.55
C PHE A 517 8.19 -9.98 -31.08
N GLY A 518 7.14 -9.95 -31.90
CA GLY A 518 5.85 -10.55 -31.57
C GLY A 518 5.15 -9.79 -30.44
N ASP A 519 4.78 -10.51 -29.36
CA ASP A 519 4.13 -9.92 -28.18
C ASP A 519 5.10 -9.49 -27.07
N ALA A 520 6.40 -9.44 -27.36
CA ALA A 520 7.41 -8.97 -26.43
C ALA A 520 7.31 -7.45 -26.19
N GLY A 521 7.05 -7.02 -24.95
CA GLY A 521 7.06 -5.60 -24.57
C GLY A 521 8.48 -5.02 -24.50
N PHE A 522 8.65 -3.70 -24.59
CA PHE A 522 9.95 -3.04 -24.35
C PHE A 522 9.92 -2.27 -23.04
N PHE A 523 10.72 -2.71 -22.06
CA PHE A 523 10.75 -2.16 -20.70
C PHE A 523 12.06 -1.41 -20.37
N GLY A 524 12.98 -1.32 -21.33
CA GLY A 524 14.25 -0.60 -21.20
C GLY A 524 15.44 -1.36 -21.80
N SER A 525 16.62 -0.78 -21.70
CA SER A 525 17.87 -1.40 -22.13
C SER A 525 19.04 -0.75 -21.38
N LEU A 526 20.20 -1.41 -21.33
CA LEU A 526 21.38 -0.81 -20.69
C LEU A 526 21.77 0.53 -21.35
N PRO A 527 21.84 0.65 -22.70
CA PRO A 527 22.12 1.93 -23.33
C PRO A 527 21.07 3.00 -23.00
N GLY A 528 19.78 2.63 -22.94
CA GLY A 528 18.70 3.54 -22.55
C GLY A 528 18.82 4.04 -21.11
N ALA A 529 19.42 3.23 -20.22
CA ALA A 529 19.76 3.59 -18.85
C ALA A 529 21.13 4.28 -18.72
N ASN A 530 21.78 4.64 -19.82
CA ASN A 530 23.15 5.19 -19.86
C ASN A 530 24.22 4.28 -19.23
N VAL A 531 23.98 2.96 -19.23
CA VAL A 531 24.93 1.96 -18.75
C VAL A 531 25.73 1.42 -19.93
N ARG A 532 27.07 1.43 -19.80
CA ARG A 532 27.99 0.82 -20.77
C ARG A 532 28.64 -0.41 -20.15
N ALA A 533 28.10 -1.59 -20.45
CA ALA A 533 28.64 -2.86 -19.97
C ALA A 533 28.47 -3.94 -21.04
N VAL A 534 29.29 -4.99 -20.95
CA VAL A 534 29.14 -6.17 -21.80
C VAL A 534 28.17 -7.12 -21.12
N VAL A 535 27.08 -7.45 -21.80
CA VAL A 535 26.05 -8.35 -21.30
C VAL A 535 26.41 -9.80 -21.58
N ALA A 536 26.15 -10.68 -20.61
CA ALA A 536 26.37 -12.10 -20.72
C ALA A 536 25.07 -12.85 -21.07
N GLY A 537 23.96 -12.44 -20.47
CA GLY A 537 22.65 -13.04 -20.72
C GLY A 537 21.54 -12.31 -19.99
N GLY A 538 20.35 -12.88 -20.01
CA GLY A 538 19.17 -12.35 -19.34
C GLY A 538 18.10 -13.40 -19.15
N HIS A 539 17.08 -13.07 -18.36
CA HIS A 539 15.92 -13.93 -18.14
C HIS A 539 14.64 -13.08 -18.07
N ALA A 540 13.58 -13.50 -18.76
CA ALA A 540 12.29 -12.81 -18.77
C ALA A 540 11.49 -13.05 -17.48
N THR A 541 10.66 -12.09 -17.06
CA THR A 541 9.72 -12.32 -15.97
C THR A 541 8.59 -13.25 -16.42
N ARG A 542 8.00 -13.99 -15.49
CA ARG A 542 6.90 -14.93 -15.78
C ARG A 542 5.60 -14.23 -16.19
N THR A 543 5.44 -12.99 -15.77
CA THR A 543 4.34 -12.11 -16.20
C THR A 543 4.55 -11.63 -17.64
N GLY A 544 5.80 -11.64 -18.13
CA GLY A 544 6.18 -11.03 -19.40
C GLY A 544 6.25 -9.50 -19.33
N GLY A 545 6.10 -8.93 -18.13
CA GLY A 545 6.13 -7.49 -17.84
C GLY A 545 7.52 -6.91 -17.62
N GLY A 546 8.57 -7.69 -17.82
CA GLY A 546 9.94 -7.31 -17.48
C GLY A 546 10.99 -8.37 -17.81
N TYR A 547 12.24 -8.05 -17.54
CA TYR A 547 13.38 -8.97 -17.66
C TYR A 547 14.56 -8.52 -16.80
N LEU A 548 15.40 -9.51 -16.47
CA LEU A 548 16.71 -9.34 -15.86
C LEU A 548 17.78 -9.38 -16.96
N MET A 549 18.82 -8.56 -16.83
CA MET A 549 20.06 -8.64 -17.60
C MET A 549 21.24 -8.80 -16.67
N VAL A 550 22.16 -9.70 -16.98
CA VAL A 550 23.41 -9.85 -16.23
C VAL A 550 24.61 -9.51 -17.11
N THR A 551 25.46 -8.62 -16.60
CA THR A 551 26.72 -8.25 -17.26
C THR A 551 27.77 -9.33 -17.05
N LYS A 552 28.82 -9.35 -17.89
CA LYS A 552 29.97 -10.25 -17.70
C LYS A 552 30.66 -10.06 -16.34
N GLY A 553 30.60 -8.87 -15.75
CA GLY A 553 31.08 -8.60 -14.39
C GLY A 553 30.16 -9.09 -13.27
N GLY A 554 29.02 -9.71 -13.61
CA GLY A 554 28.05 -10.23 -12.64
C GLY A 554 27.12 -9.18 -12.03
N VAL A 555 27.08 -7.96 -12.57
CA VAL A 555 26.09 -6.95 -12.21
C VAL A 555 24.76 -7.27 -12.88
N VAL A 556 23.69 -7.33 -12.09
CA VAL A 556 22.32 -7.58 -12.54
C VAL A 556 21.56 -6.26 -12.64
N TYR A 557 20.85 -6.08 -13.75
CA TYR A 557 19.95 -4.97 -14.01
C TYR A 557 18.55 -5.50 -14.27
N SER A 558 17.55 -4.81 -13.72
CA SER A 558 16.15 -5.21 -13.79
C SER A 558 15.33 -4.15 -14.54
N PHE A 559 14.46 -4.60 -15.44
CA PHE A 559 13.60 -3.73 -16.24
C PHE A 559 12.15 -4.19 -16.14
N GLY A 560 11.22 -3.25 -16.18
CA GLY A 560 9.80 -3.51 -15.97
C GLY A 560 9.54 -4.03 -14.56
N ASP A 561 8.75 -5.10 -14.46
CA ASP A 561 8.38 -5.74 -13.18
C ASP A 561 9.40 -6.75 -12.64
N ALA A 562 10.59 -6.83 -13.24
CA ALA A 562 11.66 -7.70 -12.77
C ALA A 562 12.20 -7.20 -11.41
N PRO A 563 12.40 -8.08 -10.41
CA PRO A 563 12.90 -7.67 -9.11
C PRO A 563 14.41 -7.42 -9.15
N GLN A 564 14.93 -6.58 -8.26
CA GLN A 564 16.37 -6.43 -8.03
C GLN A 564 16.75 -7.02 -6.67
N LEU A 565 17.49 -8.12 -6.67
CA LEU A 565 17.79 -8.91 -5.45
C LEU A 565 19.29 -8.94 -5.09
N GLY A 566 20.14 -8.33 -5.91
CA GLY A 566 21.58 -8.21 -5.70
C GLY A 566 22.42 -8.58 -6.93
N SER A 567 23.73 -8.35 -6.85
CA SER A 567 24.72 -8.61 -7.89
C SER A 567 25.94 -9.35 -7.33
N VAL A 568 26.70 -10.04 -8.19
CA VAL A 568 27.90 -10.80 -7.77
C VAL A 568 28.91 -9.93 -7.02
N PRO A 569 29.22 -8.68 -7.47
CA PRO A 569 30.13 -7.81 -6.74
C PRO A 569 29.68 -7.43 -5.32
N ASP A 570 28.39 -7.55 -4.99
CA ASP A 570 27.87 -7.28 -3.64
C ASP A 570 28.30 -8.38 -2.65
N GLN A 571 28.51 -9.61 -3.15
CA GLN A 571 28.96 -10.76 -2.35
C GLN A 571 30.47 -10.98 -2.44
N VAL A 572 31.07 -10.65 -3.58
CA VAL A 572 32.50 -10.86 -3.85
C VAL A 572 33.12 -9.58 -4.39
N ALA A 573 33.67 -8.77 -3.48
CA ALA A 573 34.35 -7.54 -3.83
C ALA A 573 35.52 -7.80 -4.80
N GLY A 574 35.56 -7.10 -5.92
CA GLY A 574 36.61 -7.25 -6.93
C GLY A 574 36.54 -8.56 -7.73
N TYR A 575 35.36 -9.17 -7.82
CA TYR A 575 35.14 -10.37 -8.64
C TYR A 575 35.75 -10.23 -10.05
N GLY A 576 36.74 -11.08 -10.34
CA GLY A 576 37.46 -11.10 -11.62
C GLY A 576 37.00 -12.20 -12.58
N GLY A 577 35.99 -12.99 -12.20
CA GLY A 577 35.42 -14.02 -13.06
C GLY A 577 34.47 -13.43 -14.11
N THR A 578 34.03 -14.27 -15.05
CA THR A 578 33.07 -13.87 -16.09
C THR A 578 31.75 -14.59 -15.88
N ALA A 579 30.70 -13.83 -15.56
CA ALA A 579 29.33 -14.32 -15.58
C ALA A 579 28.91 -14.70 -17.01
N LEU A 580 28.07 -15.72 -17.12
CA LEU A 580 27.58 -16.27 -18.40
C LEU A 580 26.09 -16.03 -18.60
N GLY A 581 25.32 -15.98 -17.51
CA GLY A 581 23.87 -15.96 -17.56
C GLY A 581 23.26 -15.94 -16.17
N ILE A 582 21.94 -15.87 -16.17
CA ILE A 582 21.10 -15.77 -14.98
C ILE A 582 19.88 -16.68 -15.19
N ASP A 583 19.48 -17.38 -14.14
CA ASP A 583 18.23 -18.15 -14.12
C ASP A 583 17.55 -18.01 -12.75
N VAL A 584 16.24 -18.20 -12.70
CA VAL A 584 15.38 -17.64 -11.64
C VAL A 584 14.71 -18.71 -10.79
N VAL A 585 14.42 -18.33 -9.54
CA VAL A 585 13.56 -19.07 -8.64
C VAL A 585 12.13 -18.51 -8.72
N PRO A 586 11.15 -19.35 -9.07
CA PRO A 586 9.73 -19.02 -9.08
C PRO A 586 9.18 -18.42 -7.78
N ASN A 587 8.06 -17.69 -7.85
CA ASN A 587 7.22 -17.50 -6.66
C ASN A 587 6.50 -18.81 -6.29
N GLY A 588 6.51 -19.18 -5.01
CA GLY A 588 5.77 -20.33 -4.47
C GLY A 588 6.42 -21.70 -4.68
N SER A 589 7.66 -21.73 -5.18
CA SER A 589 8.56 -22.89 -5.15
C SER A 589 9.11 -23.13 -3.74
#